data_AF-A0A964PF89-F1
#
_entry.id   AF-A0A964PF89-F1
#
_cell.length_a   1.000
_cell.length_b   1.000
_cell.length_c   1.000
_cell.angle_alpha   90.00
_cell.angle_beta   90.00
_cell.angle_gamma   90.00
#
_symmetry.space_group_name_H-M   'P 1'
#
loop_
_entity.id
_entity.type
_entity.pdbx_description
1 polymer ?
#
loop_
_entity_poly.entity_id
_entity_poly.type
_entity_poly.pdbx_seq_one_letter_code
_entity_poly.pdbx_strand_id
1 'polypeptide(L)'
;MKKWLRRTLLAAVLVALPLGILYELATHVGRGWINGEAWYEGRPTSYWRAHCDEWLLRFDTAEEAARWQPSNISVPFLDGDRLPGGLLEYRRIRPRPDTFLTQIYERFRSQEARMQEDWPPRVLFGYPGAEPVLEELVQEEEYRLLAERALRYAKVYRTMGNTK
;
A
#
# COMPACT_ATOMS: atom_id res chain seq x y z
N MET A 1 -42.28 -15.71 -14.51
CA MET A 1 -41.78 -15.11 -13.25
C MET A 1 -42.67 -13.95 -12.81
N LYS A 2 -43.06 -13.87 -11.54
CA LYS A 2 -43.88 -12.77 -11.01
C LYS A 2 -43.15 -11.43 -11.23
N LYS A 3 -43.86 -10.41 -11.74
CA LYS A 3 -43.28 -9.08 -12.07
C LYS A 3 -42.51 -8.44 -10.91
N TRP A 4 -42.93 -8.72 -9.68
CA TRP A 4 -42.26 -8.23 -8.47
C TRP A 4 -40.88 -8.88 -8.24
N LEU A 5 -40.75 -10.20 -8.47
CA LEU A 5 -39.46 -10.90 -8.38
C LEU A 5 -38.43 -10.35 -9.36
N ARG A 6 -38.86 -10.03 -10.60
CA ARG A 6 -37.98 -9.42 -11.60
C ARG A 6 -37.48 -8.04 -11.14
N ARG A 7 -38.34 -7.23 -10.52
CA ARG A 7 -37.97 -5.90 -9.99
C ARG A 7 -36.99 -6.00 -8.83
N THR A 8 -37.21 -6.95 -7.90
CA THR A 8 -36.31 -7.18 -6.77
C THR A 8 -34.93 -7.64 -7.22
N LEU A 9 -34.87 -8.57 -8.18
CA LEU A 9 -33.59 -9.01 -8.75
C LEU A 9 -32.87 -7.88 -9.48
N LEU A 10 -33.60 -7.05 -10.24
CA LEU A 10 -33.01 -5.91 -10.92
C LEU A 10 -32.42 -4.90 -9.93
N ALA A 11 -33.15 -4.59 -8.85
CA ALA A 11 -32.68 -3.71 -7.79
C ALA A 11 -31.45 -4.30 -7.08
N ALA A 12 -31.45 -5.60 -6.78
CA ALA A 12 -30.31 -6.27 -6.17
C ALA A 12 -29.06 -6.20 -7.06
N VAL A 13 -29.19 -6.41 -8.37
CA VAL A 13 -28.07 -6.26 -9.32
C VAL A 13 -27.60 -4.81 -9.38
N LEU A 14 -28.51 -3.84 -9.44
CA LEU A 14 -28.17 -2.42 -9.47
C LEU A 14 -27.43 -1.94 -8.22
N VAL A 15 -27.56 -2.62 -7.09
CA VAL A 15 -26.82 -2.33 -5.85
C VAL A 15 -25.54 -3.16 -5.75
N ALA A 16 -25.60 -4.45 -6.05
CA ALA A 16 -24.45 -5.35 -5.93
C ALA A 16 -23.32 -4.98 -6.90
N LEU A 17 -23.67 -4.56 -8.13
CA LEU A 17 -22.70 -4.23 -9.17
C LEU A 17 -21.83 -3.01 -8.79
N PRO A 18 -22.38 -1.84 -8.40
CA PRO A 18 -21.55 -0.72 -7.95
C PRO A 18 -20.78 -1.04 -6.67
N LEU A 19 -21.35 -1.81 -5.73
CA LEU A 19 -20.60 -2.23 -4.54
C LEU A 19 -19.40 -3.12 -4.90
N GLY A 20 -19.57 -4.05 -5.85
CA GLY A 20 -18.49 -4.89 -6.36
C GLY A 20 -17.41 -4.07 -7.08
N ILE A 21 -17.80 -3.09 -7.90
CA ILE A 21 -16.86 -2.17 -8.56
C ILE A 21 -16.08 -1.36 -7.53
N LEU A 22 -16.75 -0.78 -6.53
CA LEU A 22 -16.09 0.01 -5.49
C LEU A 22 -15.13 -0.86 -4.66
N TYR A 23 -15.53 -2.09 -4.35
CA TYR A 23 -14.67 -3.06 -3.66
C TYR A 23 -13.42 -3.38 -4.49
N GLU A 24 -13.59 -3.64 -5.79
CA GLU A 24 -12.48 -3.93 -6.68
C GLU A 24 -11.53 -2.74 -6.85
N LEU A 25 -12.07 -1.52 -7.03
CA LEU A 25 -11.27 -0.30 -7.10
C LEU A 25 -10.46 -0.06 -5.82
N ALA A 26 -11.01 -0.41 -4.66
CA ALA A 26 -10.33 -0.22 -3.39
C ALA A 26 -9.29 -1.31 -3.08
N THR A 27 -9.49 -2.54 -3.55
CA THR A 27 -8.71 -3.71 -3.09
C THR A 27 -7.88 -4.40 -4.17
N HIS A 28 -8.21 -4.17 -5.45
CA HIS A 28 -7.59 -4.78 -6.63
C HIS A 28 -7.59 -6.32 -6.64
N VAL A 29 -8.41 -6.96 -5.81
CA VAL A 29 -8.38 -8.41 -5.54
C VAL A 29 -8.70 -9.21 -6.80
N GLY A 30 -9.77 -8.84 -7.52
CA GLY A 30 -10.20 -9.53 -8.72
C GLY A 30 -9.17 -9.44 -9.83
N ARG A 31 -8.60 -8.26 -10.06
CA ARG A 31 -7.51 -8.06 -11.03
C ARG A 31 -6.26 -8.84 -10.64
N GLY A 32 -5.88 -8.81 -9.37
CA GLY A 32 -4.73 -9.56 -8.86
C GLY A 32 -4.86 -11.07 -9.09
N TRP A 33 -6.05 -11.63 -8.86
CA TRP A 33 -6.35 -13.03 -9.14
C TRP A 33 -6.26 -13.37 -10.63
N ILE A 34 -6.83 -12.53 -11.50
CA ILE A 34 -6.84 -12.75 -12.96
C ILE A 34 -5.43 -12.70 -13.55
N ASN A 35 -4.59 -11.80 -13.05
CA ASN A 35 -3.23 -11.60 -13.54
C ASN A 35 -2.19 -12.52 -12.89
N GLY A 36 -2.57 -13.30 -11.86
CA GLY A 36 -1.64 -14.14 -11.12
C GLY A 36 -0.60 -13.34 -10.33
N GLU A 37 -0.97 -12.17 -9.82
CA GLU A 37 -0.07 -11.28 -9.05
C GLU A 37 0.32 -11.91 -7.71
N ALA A 38 1.49 -11.55 -7.20
CA ALA A 38 1.91 -11.86 -5.84
C ALA A 38 1.01 -11.20 -4.78
N TRP A 39 0.97 -11.80 -3.58
CA TRP A 39 0.10 -11.37 -2.48
C TRP A 39 0.87 -11.12 -1.20
N TYR A 40 0.51 -10.04 -0.51
CA TYR A 40 0.96 -9.74 0.85
C TYR A 40 -0.21 -9.19 1.67
N GLU A 41 -0.42 -9.71 2.87
CA GLU A 41 -1.56 -9.38 3.76
C GLU A 41 -2.95 -9.45 3.10
N GLY A 42 -3.14 -10.41 2.19
CA GLY A 42 -4.41 -10.57 1.46
C GLY A 42 -4.68 -9.45 0.46
N ARG A 43 -3.63 -8.77 -0.02
CA ARG A 43 -3.68 -7.75 -1.06
C ARG A 43 -2.67 -8.07 -2.18
N PRO A 44 -3.05 -7.92 -3.45
CA PRO A 44 -2.17 -8.24 -4.57
C PRO A 44 -1.18 -7.11 -4.86
N THR A 45 -0.18 -7.36 -5.69
CA THR A 45 0.84 -6.36 -6.07
C THR A 45 0.24 -5.08 -6.63
N SER A 46 -0.83 -5.14 -7.44
CA SER A 46 -1.50 -3.94 -7.96
C SER A 46 -2.07 -3.02 -6.88
N TYR A 47 -2.58 -3.57 -5.78
CA TYR A 47 -2.99 -2.77 -4.63
C TYR A 47 -1.79 -2.03 -4.00
N TRP A 48 -0.68 -2.76 -3.82
CA TRP A 48 0.52 -2.20 -3.23
C TRP A 48 1.19 -1.17 -4.13
N ARG A 49 1.15 -1.39 -5.45
CA ARG A 49 1.60 -0.44 -6.48
C ARG A 49 0.87 0.89 -6.36
N ALA A 50 -0.46 0.87 -6.30
CA ALA A 50 -1.26 2.08 -6.11
C ALA A 50 -0.89 2.85 -4.83
N HIS A 51 -0.58 2.15 -3.74
CA HIS A 51 -0.13 2.81 -2.50
C HIS A 51 1.31 3.35 -2.61
N CYS A 52 2.18 2.70 -3.39
CA CYS A 52 3.51 3.21 -3.69
C CYS A 52 3.44 4.46 -4.58
N ASP A 53 2.53 4.51 -5.55
CA ASP A 53 2.27 5.71 -6.36
C ASP A 53 1.86 6.88 -5.49
N GLU A 54 0.89 6.66 -4.60
CA GLU A 54 0.42 7.66 -3.65
C GLU A 54 1.52 8.15 -2.70
N TRP A 55 2.48 7.28 -2.38
CA TRP A 55 3.64 7.63 -1.59
C TRP A 55 4.64 8.47 -2.38
N LEU A 56 5.01 8.02 -3.58
CA LEU A 56 5.95 8.70 -4.47
C LEU A 56 5.45 10.10 -4.87
N LEU A 57 4.15 10.27 -5.09
CA LEU A 57 3.53 11.57 -5.39
C LEU A 57 3.76 12.65 -4.32
N ARG A 58 4.15 12.26 -3.11
CA ARG A 58 4.43 13.20 -2.01
C ARG A 58 5.84 13.79 -2.04
N PHE A 59 6.70 13.26 -2.91
CA PHE A 59 8.11 13.61 -3.01
C PHE A 59 8.46 14.00 -4.44
N ASP A 60 9.55 14.74 -4.61
CA ASP A 60 10.00 15.13 -5.95
C ASP A 60 10.81 14.01 -6.62
N THR A 61 11.44 13.13 -5.83
CA THR A 61 12.20 11.98 -6.34
C THR A 61 12.00 10.71 -5.52
N ALA A 62 12.23 9.56 -6.15
CA ALA A 62 12.17 8.25 -5.49
C ALA A 62 13.22 8.11 -4.37
N GLU A 63 14.39 8.75 -4.50
CA GLU A 63 15.41 8.77 -3.44
C GLU A 63 14.93 9.50 -2.20
N GLU A 64 14.23 10.62 -2.39
CA GLU A 64 13.63 11.35 -1.26
C GLU A 64 12.58 10.46 -0.58
N ALA A 65 11.67 9.87 -1.35
CA ALA A 65 10.69 8.91 -0.82
C ALA A 65 11.33 7.74 -0.07
N ALA A 66 12.46 7.22 -0.57
CA ALA A 66 13.20 6.11 0.03
C ALA A 66 13.94 6.49 1.33
N ARG A 67 14.28 7.76 1.54
CA ARG A 67 14.83 8.25 2.82
C ARG A 67 13.79 8.24 3.94
N TRP A 68 12.52 8.39 3.57
CA TRP A 68 11.39 8.40 4.48
C TRP A 68 10.78 7.01 4.71
N GLN A 69 11.34 5.97 4.08
CA GLN A 69 10.97 4.57 4.30
C GLN A 69 11.50 4.11 5.66
N PRO A 70 10.65 3.82 6.66
CA PRO A 70 11.12 3.39 7.95
C PRO A 70 11.82 2.04 7.80
N SER A 71 13.02 1.93 8.34
CA SER A 71 13.46 0.62 8.76
C SER A 71 12.65 0.29 10.03
N ASN A 72 11.85 -0.76 9.94
CA ASN A 72 11.27 -1.44 11.10
C ASN A 72 12.36 -2.18 11.92
N ILE A 73 13.57 -2.27 11.39
CA ILE A 73 14.72 -2.86 12.05
C ILE A 73 15.53 -1.75 12.71
N SER A 74 15.50 -1.68 14.05
CA SER A 74 16.45 -0.89 14.83
C SER A 74 17.84 -1.53 14.81
N VAL A 75 18.41 -1.72 13.61
CA VAL A 75 19.80 -2.14 13.43
C VAL A 75 20.68 -0.93 13.14
N PRO A 76 21.66 -0.65 14.01
CA PRO A 76 22.61 0.45 13.79
C PRO A 76 23.50 0.28 12.54
N PHE A 77 23.40 -0.85 11.82
CA PHE A 77 24.23 -1.19 10.67
C PHE A 77 23.57 -0.95 9.29
N LEU A 78 22.24 -0.80 9.21
CA LEU A 78 21.57 -0.51 7.91
C LEU A 78 21.19 0.96 7.78
N ASP A 79 20.93 1.62 8.91
CA ASP A 79 20.55 3.03 8.96
C ASP A 79 21.73 3.87 9.44
N GLY A 80 22.57 4.30 8.50
CA GLY A 80 23.32 5.55 8.65
C GLY A 80 22.40 6.79 8.59
N ASP A 81 21.16 6.60 8.13
CA ASP A 81 20.12 7.60 8.07
C ASP A 81 19.38 7.61 9.41
N ARG A 82 19.58 8.65 10.23
CA ARG A 82 18.59 8.95 11.27
C ARG A 82 17.24 9.07 10.57
N LEU A 83 16.24 8.29 10.98
CA LEU A 83 14.85 8.60 10.65
C LEU A 83 14.67 10.09 10.94
N PRO A 84 14.20 10.89 9.98
CA PRO A 84 13.83 12.28 10.25
C PRO A 84 12.58 12.25 11.15
N GLY A 85 12.83 11.99 12.44
CA GLY A 85 11.86 11.53 13.43
C GLY A 85 11.44 12.63 14.39
N GLY A 86 11.60 13.89 14.01
CA GLY A 86 10.89 14.98 14.65
C GLY A 86 9.53 15.17 13.99
N LEU A 87 8.46 15.31 14.79
CA LEU A 87 7.12 15.78 14.34
C LEU A 87 7.18 17.04 13.44
N LEU A 88 8.29 17.79 13.48
CA LEU A 88 8.57 18.96 12.66
C LEU A 88 9.02 18.66 11.23
N GLU A 89 9.66 17.51 10.95
CA GLU A 89 10.14 17.19 9.60
C GLU A 89 9.05 16.57 8.72
N TYR A 90 8.00 16.00 9.33
CA TYR A 90 6.77 15.57 8.64
C TYR A 90 6.09 16.68 7.84
N ARG A 91 6.33 17.97 8.18
CA ARG A 91 5.82 19.12 7.40
C ARG A 91 6.39 19.20 5.97
N ARG A 92 7.46 18.45 5.63
CA ARG A 92 8.02 18.43 4.27
C ARG A 92 7.33 17.46 3.33
N ILE A 93 6.53 16.53 3.85
CA ILE A 93 5.77 15.60 3.01
C ILE A 93 4.58 16.36 2.43
N ARG A 94 4.46 16.39 1.09
CA ARG A 94 3.30 17.04 0.48
C ARG A 94 2.02 16.33 0.92
N PRO A 95 0.97 17.07 1.31
CA PRO A 95 -0.32 16.45 1.60
C PRO A 95 -0.83 15.77 0.33
N ARG A 96 -1.53 14.66 0.52
CA ARG A 96 -2.15 13.94 -0.59
C ARG A 96 -3.12 14.87 -1.34
N PRO A 97 -3.18 14.83 -2.68
CA PRO A 97 -4.15 15.59 -3.43
C PRO A 97 -5.57 15.21 -2.99
N ASP A 98 -6.29 16.21 -2.50
CA ASP A 98 -7.66 16.05 -2.01
C ASP A 98 -8.63 16.10 -3.20
N THR A 99 -9.31 14.98 -3.47
CA THR A 99 -10.35 14.90 -4.51
C THR A 99 -11.71 14.72 -3.86
N PHE A 100 -12.77 15.09 -4.57
CA PHE A 100 -14.15 14.87 -4.08
C PHE A 100 -14.41 13.43 -3.62
N LEU A 101 -13.83 12.45 -4.32
CA LEU A 101 -13.92 11.04 -3.94
C LEU A 101 -13.09 10.72 -2.69
N THR A 102 -11.91 11.35 -2.55
CA THR A 102 -11.08 11.25 -1.33
C THR A 102 -11.85 11.74 -0.10
N GLN A 103 -12.53 12.89 -0.19
CA GLN A 103 -13.33 13.43 0.93
C GLN A 103 -14.51 12.55 1.34
N ILE A 104 -15.21 11.96 0.35
CA ILE A 104 -16.30 11.02 0.64
C ILE A 104 -15.74 9.78 1.32
N TYR A 105 -14.62 9.24 0.82
CA TYR A 105 -13.97 8.07 1.40
C TYR A 105 -13.46 8.34 2.83
N GLU A 106 -12.84 9.50 3.06
CA GLU A 106 -12.36 9.95 4.38
C GLU A 106 -13.47 10.07 5.42
N ARG A 107 -14.70 10.38 4.99
CA ARG A 107 -15.87 10.49 5.88
C ARG A 107 -16.32 9.15 6.45
N PHE A 108 -16.03 8.05 5.77
CA PHE A 108 -16.38 6.70 6.20
C PHE A 108 -15.18 5.90 6.77
N ARG A 109 -13.98 6.49 6.79
CA ARG A 109 -12.76 5.83 7.28
C ARG A 109 -12.60 5.95 8.81
N SER A 110 -12.02 4.93 9.44
CA SER A 110 -11.66 4.95 10.87
C SER A 110 -10.45 5.87 11.13
N GLN A 111 -10.35 6.39 12.36
CA GLN A 111 -9.27 7.30 12.77
C GLN A 111 -7.87 6.65 12.66
N GLU A 112 -7.75 5.34 12.90
CA GLU A 112 -6.51 4.58 12.72
C GLU A 112 -6.04 4.58 11.26
N ALA A 113 -6.97 4.50 10.31
CA ALA A 113 -6.65 4.52 8.90
C ALA A 113 -6.13 5.89 8.43
N ARG A 114 -6.50 6.98 9.13
CA ARG A 114 -5.95 8.33 8.91
C ARG A 114 -4.53 8.46 9.46
N MET A 115 -4.23 7.86 10.61
CA MET A 115 -2.87 7.88 11.17
C MET A 115 -1.87 7.07 10.34
N GLN A 116 -2.35 6.03 9.65
CA GLN A 116 -1.52 5.22 8.76
C GLN A 116 -1.21 5.90 7.42
N GLU A 117 -1.90 6.99 7.06
CA GLU A 117 -1.72 7.70 5.78
C GLU A 117 -0.42 8.48 5.68
N ASP A 118 0.19 8.90 6.80
CA ASP A 118 1.49 9.58 6.79
C ASP A 118 2.68 8.63 6.72
N TRP A 119 2.40 7.33 6.77
CA TRP A 119 3.43 6.30 6.77
C TRP A 119 3.58 5.70 5.37
N PRO A 120 4.77 5.21 5.03
CA PRO A 120 4.97 4.49 3.79
C PRO A 120 4.07 3.23 3.75
N PRO A 121 3.74 2.74 2.54
CA PRO A 121 3.01 1.50 2.38
C PRO A 121 3.68 0.37 3.17
N ARG A 122 2.88 -0.42 3.91
CA ARG A 122 3.40 -1.48 4.80
C ARG A 122 4.30 -2.49 4.10
N VAL A 123 4.05 -2.77 2.83
CA VAL A 123 4.92 -3.64 2.01
C VAL A 123 6.37 -3.14 1.97
N LEU A 124 6.57 -1.82 2.01
CA LEU A 124 7.89 -1.20 1.99
C LEU A 124 8.62 -1.33 3.34
N PHE A 125 7.95 -1.78 4.40
CA PHE A 125 8.65 -2.01 5.66
C PHE A 125 9.50 -3.29 5.57
N GLY A 126 9.31 -4.14 4.55
CA GLY A 126 10.11 -5.35 4.38
C GLY A 126 9.81 -6.38 5.48
N TYR A 127 8.55 -6.51 5.89
CA TYR A 127 8.14 -7.58 6.79
C TYR A 127 8.23 -8.95 6.09
N PRO A 128 8.43 -10.05 6.84
CA PRO A 128 8.38 -11.39 6.28
C PRO A 128 7.06 -11.66 5.55
N GLY A 129 7.15 -12.27 4.37
CA GLY A 129 6.02 -12.54 3.48
C GLY A 129 5.76 -11.46 2.44
N ALA A 130 6.38 -10.26 2.55
CA ALA A 130 6.27 -9.21 1.55
C ALA A 130 7.15 -9.45 0.32
N GLU A 131 8.12 -10.38 0.40
CA GLU A 131 9.15 -10.60 -0.61
C GLU A 131 8.58 -10.84 -2.02
N PRO A 132 7.55 -11.69 -2.23
CA PRO A 132 7.02 -11.93 -3.57
C PRO A 132 6.46 -10.66 -4.22
N VAL A 133 5.76 -9.82 -3.45
CA VAL A 133 5.23 -8.54 -3.95
C VAL A 133 6.38 -7.58 -4.25
N LEU A 134 7.39 -7.51 -3.37
CA LEU A 134 8.54 -6.65 -3.59
C LEU A 134 9.39 -7.09 -4.80
N GLU A 135 9.53 -8.39 -5.03
CA GLU A 135 10.23 -8.95 -6.20
C GLU A 135 9.57 -8.55 -7.51
N GLU A 136 8.22 -8.52 -7.55
CA GLU A 136 7.48 -7.98 -8.68
C GLU A 136 7.69 -6.47 -8.84
N LEU A 137 7.60 -5.69 -7.74
CA LEU A 137 7.81 -4.24 -7.78
C LEU A 137 9.23 -3.85 -8.20
N VAL A 138 10.26 -4.65 -7.91
CA VAL A 138 11.65 -4.40 -8.35
C VAL A 138 11.78 -4.39 -9.89
N GLN A 139 10.92 -5.12 -10.59
CA GLN A 139 10.94 -5.16 -12.05
C GLN A 139 10.55 -3.82 -12.68
N GLU A 140 9.85 -2.98 -11.93
CA GLU A 140 9.36 -1.68 -12.37
C GLU A 140 10.35 -0.58 -11.91
N GLU A 141 10.88 0.18 -12.87
CA GLU A 141 11.95 1.16 -12.63
C GLU A 141 11.56 2.21 -11.58
N GLU A 142 10.30 2.63 -11.57
CA GLU A 142 9.76 3.62 -10.64
C GLU A 142 9.82 3.16 -9.16
N TYR A 143 9.57 1.87 -8.90
CA TYR A 143 9.55 1.33 -7.53
C TYR A 143 10.84 0.64 -7.13
N ARG A 144 11.75 0.40 -8.09
CA ARG A 144 12.95 -0.42 -7.90
C ARG A 144 13.72 -0.05 -6.65
N LEU A 145 14.00 1.24 -6.44
CA LEU A 145 14.78 1.71 -5.29
C LEU A 145 14.09 1.38 -3.95
N LEU A 146 12.79 1.66 -3.85
CA LEU A 146 11.98 1.40 -2.64
C LEU A 146 11.88 -0.09 -2.35
N ALA A 147 11.62 -0.87 -3.40
CA ALA A 147 11.42 -2.30 -3.31
C ALA A 147 12.72 -3.04 -2.98
N GLU A 148 13.85 -2.66 -3.58
CA GLU A 148 15.17 -3.21 -3.23
C GLU A 148 15.55 -2.91 -1.78
N ARG A 149 15.27 -1.69 -1.28
CA ARG A 149 15.51 -1.33 0.12
C ARG A 149 14.66 -2.19 1.07
N ALA A 150 13.37 -2.35 0.77
CA ALA A 150 12.47 -3.21 1.53
C ALA A 150 12.90 -4.69 1.51
N LEU A 151 13.35 -5.21 0.36
CA LEU A 151 13.84 -6.58 0.25
C LEU A 151 15.10 -6.81 1.09
N ARG A 152 16.00 -5.83 1.18
CA ARG A 152 17.14 -5.92 2.10
C ARG A 152 16.68 -6.06 3.54
N TYR A 153 15.66 -5.32 3.97
CA TYR A 153 15.08 -5.46 5.30
C TYR A 153 14.43 -6.82 5.53
N ALA A 154 13.64 -7.32 4.58
CA ALA A 154 13.01 -8.64 4.67
C ALA A 154 14.04 -9.78 4.84
N LYS A 155 15.15 -9.71 4.09
CA LYS A 155 16.27 -10.67 4.23
C LYS A 155 16.89 -10.63 5.62
N VAL A 156 17.02 -9.45 6.22
CA VAL A 156 17.59 -9.27 7.55
C VAL A 156 16.65 -9.84 8.61
N TYR A 157 15.34 -9.62 8.51
CA TYR A 157 14.35 -10.25 9.39
C TYR A 157 14.42 -11.77 9.35
N ARG A 158 14.49 -12.33 8.15
CA ARG A 158 14.59 -13.78 7.98
C ARG A 158 15.84 -14.34 8.67
N THR A 159 16.96 -13.62 8.56
CA THR A 159 18.22 -14.00 9.19
C THR A 159 18.15 -13.92 10.72
N MET A 160 17.50 -12.89 11.28
CA MET A 160 17.32 -12.75 12.74
C MET A 160 16.26 -13.70 13.32
N GLY A 161 15.24 -14.05 12.54
CA GLY A 161 14.18 -14.97 12.96
C GLY A 161 14.65 -16.42 13.07
N ASN A 162 15.67 -16.81 12.29
CA ASN A 162 16.24 -18.16 12.28
C ASN A 162 17.28 -18.42 13.40
N THR A 163 17.59 -17.42 14.23
CA THR A 163 18.55 -17.53 15.35
C THR A 163 17.91 -17.84 16.70
N LYS A 164 16.60 -18.17 16.72
CA LYS A 164 15.87 -18.63 17.91
C LYS A 164 15.62 -20.13 17.84
#